data_AF-A0A0Z8EKJ6-F1
#
_entry.id   AF-A0A0Z8EKJ6-F1
#
_cell.length_a   1.000
_cell.length_b   1.000
_cell.length_c   1.000
_cell.angle_alpha   90.00
_cell.angle_beta   90.00
_cell.angle_gamma   90.00
#
_symmetry.space_group_name_H-M   'P 1'
#
loop_
_entity.id
_entity.type
_entity.pdbx_description
1 polymer ?
#
loop_
_entity_poly.entity_id
_entity_poly.type
_entity_poly.pdbx_seq_one_letter_code
_entity_poly.pdbx_strand_id
1 'polypeptide(L)'
;MKPKTSSKYKKTRKPKEEVLPTTVNTLLYQGLFPNGLMQVTPDYFSQSYLLGDVNYQTVGLEDKGAIMETYSDLINSLDDKTNFQLTIFNQRVNLDKFRKSVLYPLHEDGYDTYREELNRIMENNLEAGENNFSAVKLISFGKSDQNPKLAYRSLSQIGEYFKSGFSEIDANFTLLSGESRVNHLADMLRGENHLPFTYQDLVRSGQTTKHFIAPTSLSFKHKNHIEMDDRLLQIVYVRDYGMELGDKFLRELMQSDLEVMISLHAKGAAKSEAMTKLRTKKTLMESQKIGEQQNMARSGVYLEKVSQVLESNIDEADELIKTMTQTGDKLFDTLFVIGVFAEDEDQLKHSLDIIKQVAGSNDLVIDNLTYMQEAAFNSLLPFGKNYLEGVSRSLLTSNIAVNSPWTSVDLQDKGGKFYGINQISSNIITIDRGKLNTPSGLILGTSGAGKGMATKHEIISTKLKEEESDTEIIIVDPENEVRQEVVL
;
A
#
# COMPACT_ATOMS: atom_id res chain seq x y z
N MET A 1 50.18 -49.72 -34.41
CA MET A 1 48.75 -49.94 -34.74
C MET A 1 48.07 -50.65 -33.58
N LYS A 2 47.16 -49.97 -32.87
CA LYS A 2 46.21 -50.56 -31.91
C LYS A 2 44.84 -49.90 -32.15
N PRO A 3 43.73 -50.62 -31.95
CA PRO A 3 42.46 -50.33 -32.61
C PRO A 3 41.68 -49.20 -31.92
N LYS A 4 40.89 -48.47 -32.73
CA LYS A 4 39.91 -47.47 -32.28
C LYS A 4 38.73 -48.17 -31.59
N THR A 5 38.47 -47.84 -30.33
CA THR A 5 37.17 -48.08 -29.67
C THR A 5 36.45 -46.74 -29.51
N SER A 6 35.45 -46.52 -30.37
CA SER A 6 34.51 -45.39 -30.25
C SER A 6 33.43 -45.72 -29.22
N SER A 7 33.55 -45.18 -28.01
CA SER A 7 32.49 -45.18 -27.01
C SER A 7 31.64 -43.91 -27.15
N LYS A 8 30.52 -43.99 -27.88
CA LYS A 8 29.48 -42.95 -27.89
C LYS A 8 28.74 -42.97 -26.55
N TYR A 9 29.13 -42.11 -25.61
CA TYR A 9 28.29 -41.78 -24.46
C TYR A 9 27.07 -40.98 -24.94
N LYS A 10 25.90 -41.64 -25.05
CA LYS A 10 24.61 -40.96 -25.16
C LYS A 10 24.37 -40.18 -23.86
N LYS A 11 24.47 -38.85 -23.90
CA LYS A 11 23.90 -37.98 -22.86
C LYS A 11 22.39 -38.22 -22.82
N THR A 12 21.92 -38.98 -21.83
CA THR A 12 20.51 -39.02 -21.45
C THR A 12 20.10 -37.62 -20.98
N ARG A 13 19.42 -36.87 -21.85
CA ARG A 13 18.69 -35.66 -21.43
C ARG A 13 17.65 -36.11 -20.41
N LYS A 14 17.72 -35.57 -19.18
CA LYS A 14 16.61 -35.68 -18.22
C LYS A 14 15.33 -35.22 -18.94
N PRO A 15 14.21 -35.94 -18.82
CA PRO A 15 12.95 -35.48 -19.39
C PRO A 15 12.67 -34.10 -18.80
N LYS A 16 12.33 -33.12 -19.66
CA LYS A 16 11.74 -31.87 -19.19
C LYS A 16 10.43 -32.27 -18.52
N GLU A 17 10.35 -32.18 -17.19
CA GLU A 17 9.06 -32.25 -16.52
C GLU A 17 8.16 -31.19 -17.15
N GLU A 18 7.04 -31.65 -17.71
CA GLU A 18 6.01 -30.78 -18.24
C GLU A 18 5.41 -30.06 -17.02
N VAL A 19 5.77 -28.80 -16.83
CA VAL A 19 5.23 -27.99 -15.73
C VAL A 19 3.76 -27.77 -16.06
N LEU A 20 2.88 -28.50 -15.39
CA LEU A 20 1.44 -28.33 -15.52
C LEU A 20 1.08 -26.88 -15.16
N PRO A 21 0.15 -26.24 -15.89
CA PRO A 21 -0.33 -24.92 -15.52
C PRO A 21 -0.98 -24.98 -14.14
N THR A 22 -0.46 -24.16 -13.23
CA THR A 22 -0.97 -24.00 -11.87
C THR A 22 -1.04 -22.51 -11.56
N THR A 23 -2.00 -22.08 -10.74
CA THR A 23 -2.11 -20.69 -10.28
C THR A 23 -0.81 -20.21 -9.61
N VAL A 24 -0.09 -21.14 -8.99
CA VAL A 24 1.25 -20.95 -8.41
C VAL A 24 2.26 -20.39 -9.42
N ASN A 25 2.20 -20.78 -10.70
CA ASN A 25 3.17 -20.32 -11.70
C ASN A 25 3.00 -18.85 -12.07
N THR A 26 1.80 -18.30 -11.91
CA THR A 26 1.48 -16.89 -12.19
C THR A 26 2.15 -15.93 -11.20
N LEU A 27 2.45 -16.36 -9.97
CA LEU A 27 3.17 -15.54 -9.00
C LEU A 27 4.65 -15.46 -9.36
N LEU A 28 5.12 -14.31 -9.86
CA LEU A 28 6.47 -14.12 -10.40
C LEU A 28 7.50 -13.79 -9.30
N TYR A 29 7.72 -14.73 -8.39
CA TYR A 29 8.91 -14.75 -7.53
C TYR A 29 9.50 -16.16 -7.44
N GLN A 30 10.74 -16.33 -6.97
CA GLN A 30 11.40 -17.63 -6.88
C GLN A 30 11.32 -18.25 -5.49
N GLY A 31 11.53 -17.43 -4.46
CA GLY A 31 11.51 -17.89 -3.07
C GLY A 31 11.34 -16.74 -2.10
N LEU A 32 10.87 -17.07 -0.90
CA LEU A 32 10.72 -16.14 0.21
C LEU A 32 11.39 -16.75 1.43
N PHE A 33 12.40 -16.07 1.94
CA PHE A 33 13.21 -16.49 3.08
C PHE A 33 12.53 -16.09 4.42
N PRO A 34 12.77 -16.83 5.52
CA PRO A 34 12.16 -16.53 6.82
C PRO A 34 12.42 -15.12 7.35
N ASN A 35 13.57 -14.54 7.01
CA ASN A 35 13.94 -13.16 7.35
C ASN A 35 13.23 -12.09 6.51
N GLY A 36 12.24 -12.46 5.69
CA GLY A 36 11.45 -11.52 4.89
C GLY A 36 12.05 -11.18 3.53
N LEU A 37 13.27 -11.61 3.21
CA LEU A 37 13.86 -11.40 1.88
C LEU A 37 13.11 -12.24 0.84
N MET A 38 12.63 -11.63 -0.23
CA MET A 38 12.07 -12.33 -1.38
C MET A 38 13.09 -12.32 -2.51
N GLN A 39 13.38 -13.49 -3.09
CA GLN A 39 14.08 -13.60 -4.35
C GLN A 39 13.04 -13.59 -5.46
N VAL A 40 12.99 -12.51 -6.24
CA VAL A 40 12.00 -12.29 -7.30
C VAL A 40 12.48 -12.92 -8.60
N THR A 41 13.72 -12.64 -8.99
CA THR A 41 14.45 -13.32 -10.08
C THR A 41 15.82 -13.76 -9.57
N PRO A 42 16.62 -14.54 -10.33
CA PRO A 42 17.90 -15.07 -9.84
C PRO A 42 18.83 -14.01 -9.25
N ASP A 43 18.76 -12.80 -9.78
CA ASP A 43 19.60 -11.63 -9.50
C ASP A 43 18.81 -10.44 -8.94
N TYR A 44 17.54 -10.60 -8.56
CA TYR A 44 16.69 -9.52 -8.07
C TYR A 44 15.97 -9.92 -6.79
N PHE A 45 16.06 -9.06 -5.78
CA PHE A 45 15.54 -9.31 -4.45
C PHE A 45 14.67 -8.16 -3.97
N SER A 46 13.76 -8.43 -3.04
CA SER A 46 12.98 -7.39 -2.37
C SER A 46 12.73 -7.64 -0.89
N GLN A 47 12.57 -6.56 -0.14
CA GLN A 47 12.05 -6.54 1.22
C GLN A 47 10.80 -5.66 1.26
N SER A 48 9.80 -6.06 2.05
CA SER A 48 8.60 -5.28 2.29
C SER A 48 8.48 -4.92 3.76
N TYR A 49 7.97 -3.73 4.00
CA TYR A 49 7.79 -3.14 5.31
C TYR A 49 6.33 -2.75 5.47
N LEU A 50 5.75 -3.04 6.64
CA LEU A 50 4.46 -2.53 7.02
C LEU A 50 4.61 -1.09 7.47
N LEU A 51 3.84 -0.22 6.84
CA LEU A 51 3.76 1.19 7.17
C LEU A 51 2.53 1.42 8.05
N GLY A 52 2.75 1.99 9.23
CA GLY A 52 1.69 2.39 10.14
C GLY A 52 1.07 3.72 9.76
N ASP A 53 -0.04 4.03 10.42
CA ASP A 53 -0.75 5.28 10.26
C ASP A 53 -0.04 6.45 10.93
N VAL A 54 -0.19 7.63 10.33
CA VAL A 54 0.25 8.92 10.88
C VAL A 54 -0.97 9.81 10.94
N ASN A 55 -1.09 10.60 12.00
CA ASN A 55 -2.14 11.59 12.12
C ASN A 55 -1.93 12.76 11.16
N TYR A 56 -2.15 12.51 9.88
CA TYR A 56 -1.98 13.51 8.83
C TYR A 56 -3.14 14.49 8.78
N GLN A 57 -4.37 14.07 9.09
CA GLN A 57 -5.56 14.90 8.87
C GLN A 57 -5.74 16.00 9.90
N THR A 58 -5.53 15.70 11.18
CA THR A 58 -5.87 16.62 12.28
C THR A 58 -4.70 17.50 12.72
N VAL A 59 -3.51 17.29 12.16
CA VAL A 59 -2.33 18.12 12.47
C VAL A 59 -2.35 19.43 11.67
N GLY A 60 -1.57 20.41 12.15
CA GLY A 60 -1.50 21.74 11.53
C GLY A 60 -0.94 21.68 10.11
N LEU A 61 -1.11 22.77 9.35
CA LEU A 61 -0.54 22.87 7.99
C LEU A 61 1.00 22.74 8.00
N GLU A 62 1.66 23.24 9.04
CA GLU A 62 3.11 23.12 9.21
C GLU A 62 3.54 21.65 9.38
N ASP A 63 2.86 20.90 10.26
CA ASP A 63 3.11 19.47 10.48
C ASP A 63 2.83 18.63 9.23
N LYS A 64 1.75 18.95 8.49
CA LYS A 64 1.46 18.34 7.18
C LYS A 64 2.61 18.56 6.20
N GLY A 65 3.18 19.77 6.21
CA GLY A 65 4.35 20.12 5.41
C GLY A 65 5.56 19.28 5.79
N ALA A 66 5.87 19.17 7.08
CA ALA A 66 6.97 18.36 7.59
C ALA A 66 6.83 16.87 7.21
N ILE A 67 5.63 16.29 7.36
CA ILE A 67 5.35 14.89 6.95
C ILE A 67 5.65 14.68 5.46
N MET A 68 5.19 15.61 4.62
CA MET A 68 5.40 15.53 3.17
C MET A 68 6.86 15.74 2.78
N GLU A 69 7.56 16.65 3.45
CA GLU A 69 8.98 16.92 3.24
C GLU A 69 9.83 15.70 3.63
N THR A 70 9.62 15.13 4.82
CA THR A 70 10.29 13.90 5.25
C THR A 70 10.04 12.75 4.28
N TYR A 71 8.79 12.54 3.85
CA TYR A 71 8.47 11.48 2.90
C TYR A 71 9.12 11.71 1.52
N SER A 72 9.10 12.94 1.03
CA SER A 72 9.77 13.35 -0.21
C SER A 72 11.28 13.10 -0.13
N ASP A 73 11.94 13.53 0.94
CA ASP A 73 13.37 13.36 1.15
C ASP A 73 13.79 11.89 1.21
N LEU A 74 12.97 11.06 1.88
CA LEU A 74 13.18 9.62 1.92
C LEU A 74 13.14 9.00 0.51
N ILE A 75 12.12 9.32 -0.29
CA ILE A 75 12.05 8.87 -1.70
C ILE A 75 13.24 9.42 -2.49
N ASN A 76 13.57 10.71 -2.32
CA ASN A 76 14.66 11.38 -3.02
C ASN A 76 16.03 10.80 -2.67
N SER A 77 16.19 10.18 -1.50
CA SER A 77 17.44 9.54 -1.06
C SER A 77 17.80 8.30 -1.88
N LEU A 78 16.82 7.66 -2.53
CA LEU A 78 16.99 6.41 -3.25
C LEU A 78 17.95 6.54 -4.44
N ASP A 79 18.72 5.48 -4.67
CA ASP A 79 19.60 5.36 -5.82
C ASP A 79 18.85 4.90 -7.09
N ASP A 80 19.52 4.99 -8.23
CA ASP A 80 18.99 4.62 -9.54
C ASP A 80 18.82 3.10 -9.77
N LYS A 81 19.24 2.30 -8.79
CA LYS A 81 19.17 0.82 -8.83
C LYS A 81 18.06 0.26 -7.95
N THR A 82 17.47 1.09 -7.10
CA THR A 82 16.41 0.68 -6.18
C THR A 82 15.05 1.02 -6.77
N ASN A 83 14.19 0.02 -6.89
CA ASN A 83 12.78 0.24 -7.14
C ASN A 83 12.06 0.45 -5.81
N PHE A 84 11.43 1.61 -5.65
CA PHE A 84 10.43 1.85 -4.64
C PHE A 84 9.08 1.33 -5.12
N GLN A 85 8.32 0.73 -4.22
CA GLN A 85 6.94 0.36 -4.46
C GLN A 85 6.12 0.66 -3.21
N LEU A 86 5.10 1.52 -3.34
CA LEU A 86 4.05 1.68 -2.35
C LEU A 86 2.86 0.80 -2.77
N THR A 87 2.40 -0.07 -1.88
CA THR A 87 1.18 -0.86 -2.07
C THR A 87 0.19 -0.52 -0.96
N ILE A 88 -1.03 -0.12 -1.33
CA ILE A 88 -2.14 0.10 -0.40
C ILE A 88 -3.24 -0.88 -0.77
N PHE A 89 -3.70 -1.67 0.18
CA PHE A 89 -4.83 -2.58 -0.01
C PHE A 89 -5.98 -2.17 0.91
N ASN A 90 -7.04 -1.65 0.32
CA ASN A 90 -8.30 -1.36 0.98
C ASN A 90 -9.13 -2.63 1.01
N GLN A 91 -8.97 -3.42 2.07
CA GLN A 91 -9.59 -4.72 2.19
C GLN A 91 -10.98 -4.61 2.81
N ARG A 92 -11.94 -5.34 2.26
CA ARG A 92 -13.25 -5.49 2.91
C ARG A 92 -13.09 -6.27 4.21
N VAL A 93 -13.45 -5.66 5.34
CA VAL A 93 -13.36 -6.27 6.66
C VAL A 93 -14.42 -7.35 6.79
N ASN A 94 -14.03 -8.52 7.28
CA ASN A 94 -15.01 -9.54 7.67
C ASN A 94 -15.73 -9.08 8.94
N LEU A 95 -16.94 -8.52 8.78
CA LEU A 95 -17.73 -7.98 9.90
C LEU A 95 -17.97 -9.01 11.02
N ASP A 96 -18.17 -10.29 10.71
CA ASP A 96 -18.41 -11.31 11.73
C ASP A 96 -17.15 -11.58 12.57
N LYS A 97 -15.99 -11.62 11.93
CA LYS A 97 -14.70 -11.79 12.62
C LYS A 97 -14.33 -10.54 13.41
N PHE A 98 -14.59 -9.36 12.83
CA PHE A 98 -14.39 -8.08 13.51
C PHE A 98 -15.28 -7.96 14.75
N ARG A 99 -16.59 -8.24 14.60
CA ARG A 99 -17.56 -8.35 15.71
C ARG A 99 -17.04 -9.23 16.82
N LYS A 100 -16.65 -10.48 16.52
CA LYS A 100 -16.10 -11.41 17.52
C LYS A 100 -14.83 -10.90 18.22
N SER A 101 -14.03 -10.06 17.55
CA SER A 101 -12.79 -9.53 18.12
C SER A 101 -12.98 -8.29 19.02
N VAL A 102 -14.10 -7.59 18.82
CA VAL A 102 -14.39 -6.32 19.50
C VAL A 102 -15.39 -6.52 20.63
N LEU A 103 -16.44 -7.33 20.41
CA LEU A 103 -17.49 -7.61 21.39
C LEU A 103 -16.95 -8.33 22.64
N TYR A 104 -17.60 -8.08 23.77
CA TYR A 104 -17.31 -8.69 25.06
C TYR A 104 -17.90 -10.11 25.10
N PRO A 105 -17.08 -11.17 25.26
CA PRO A 105 -17.60 -12.53 25.45
C PRO A 105 -18.38 -12.65 26.76
N LEU A 106 -19.44 -13.44 26.77
CA LEU A 106 -20.21 -13.72 28.00
C LEU A 106 -19.49 -14.80 28.82
N HIS A 107 -19.48 -14.63 30.15
CA HIS A 107 -18.68 -15.47 31.06
C HIS A 107 -19.52 -16.15 32.16
N GLU A 108 -20.82 -15.85 32.27
CA GLU A 108 -21.72 -16.36 33.32
C GLU A 108 -21.24 -16.06 34.75
N ASP A 109 -20.46 -14.98 34.91
CA ASP A 109 -19.82 -14.51 36.15
C ASP A 109 -20.69 -13.55 36.99
N GLY A 110 -21.89 -13.21 36.48
CA GLY A 110 -22.79 -12.23 37.08
C GLY A 110 -22.68 -10.81 36.51
N TYR A 111 -21.75 -10.56 35.60
CA TYR A 111 -21.57 -9.27 34.93
C TYR A 111 -22.06 -9.24 33.48
N ASP A 112 -22.61 -10.34 32.98
CA ASP A 112 -23.06 -10.47 31.59
C ASP A 112 -24.12 -9.45 31.18
N THR A 113 -24.98 -8.98 32.09
CA THR A 113 -25.95 -7.91 31.77
C THR A 113 -25.24 -6.63 31.32
N TYR A 114 -24.09 -6.29 31.89
CA TYR A 114 -23.29 -5.15 31.46
C TYR A 114 -22.58 -5.42 30.11
N ARG A 115 -22.12 -6.66 29.89
CA ARG A 115 -21.54 -7.06 28.60
C ARG A 115 -22.55 -7.01 27.48
N GLU A 116 -23.77 -7.47 27.72
CA GLU A 116 -24.89 -7.38 26.77
C GLU A 116 -25.23 -5.93 26.43
N GLU A 117 -25.27 -5.04 27.42
CA GLU A 117 -25.52 -3.61 27.18
C GLU A 117 -24.41 -2.95 26.37
N LEU A 118 -23.13 -3.19 26.73
CA LEU A 118 -21.99 -2.70 25.97
C LEU A 118 -21.97 -3.25 24.55
N ASN A 119 -22.22 -4.55 24.38
CA ASN A 119 -22.29 -5.19 23.08
C ASN A 119 -23.40 -4.57 22.22
N ARG A 120 -24.58 -4.31 22.79
CA ARG A 120 -25.67 -3.62 22.07
C ARG A 120 -25.28 -2.21 21.63
N ILE A 121 -24.56 -1.45 22.47
CA ILE A 121 -24.07 -0.11 22.09
C ILE A 121 -23.08 -0.23 20.93
N MET A 122 -22.15 -1.20 21.00
CA MET A 122 -21.18 -1.45 19.94
C MET A 122 -21.85 -1.92 18.65
N GLU A 123 -22.85 -2.80 18.72
CA GLU A 123 -23.60 -3.28 17.57
C GLU A 123 -24.33 -2.14 16.84
N ASN A 124 -25.00 -1.25 17.58
CA ASN A 124 -25.64 -0.07 16.97
C ASN A 124 -24.60 0.83 16.26
N ASN A 125 -23.41 0.99 16.84
CA ASN A 125 -22.33 1.79 16.27
C ASN A 125 -21.64 1.09 15.09
N LEU A 126 -21.55 -0.25 15.11
CA LEU A 126 -21.08 -1.07 14.00
C LEU A 126 -21.99 -0.97 12.79
N GLU A 127 -23.31 -0.96 13.02
CA GLU A 127 -24.34 -0.82 11.98
C GLU A 127 -24.44 0.62 11.44
N ALA A 128 -24.16 1.63 12.28
CA ALA A 128 -24.18 3.03 11.88
C ALA A 128 -22.88 3.52 11.21
N GLY A 129 -21.74 2.85 11.48
CA GLY A 129 -20.45 3.20 10.92
C GLY A 129 -20.16 2.50 9.58
N GLU A 130 -19.37 3.15 8.72
CA GLU A 130 -18.92 2.60 7.43
C GLU A 130 -17.70 1.66 7.63
N ASN A 131 -17.79 0.73 8.59
CA ASN A 131 -16.72 -0.19 9.00
C ASN A 131 -16.40 -1.30 7.97
N ASN A 132 -16.65 -1.02 6.70
CA ASN A 132 -16.56 -2.01 5.64
C ASN A 132 -15.12 -2.28 5.24
N PHE A 133 -14.18 -1.36 5.52
CA PHE A 133 -12.84 -1.39 4.94
C PHE A 133 -11.71 -1.12 5.94
N SER A 134 -10.60 -1.82 5.74
CA SER A 134 -9.35 -1.63 6.46
C SER A 134 -8.19 -1.53 5.47
N ALA A 135 -7.36 -0.50 5.64
CA ALA A 135 -6.27 -0.20 4.72
C ALA A 135 -4.95 -0.77 5.23
N VAL A 136 -4.36 -1.71 4.50
CA VAL A 136 -2.99 -2.19 4.73
C VAL A 136 -2.03 -1.46 3.81
N LYS A 137 -0.99 -0.84 4.38
CA LYS A 137 0.00 -0.04 3.64
C LYS A 137 1.37 -0.71 3.73
N LEU A 138 1.95 -1.03 2.57
CA LEU A 138 3.25 -1.68 2.46
C LEU A 138 4.18 -0.83 1.60
N ILE A 139 5.44 -0.70 2.03
CA ILE A 139 6.52 -0.20 1.17
C ILE A 139 7.47 -1.35 0.89
N SER A 140 7.72 -1.59 -0.39
CA SER A 140 8.66 -2.62 -0.85
C SER A 140 9.82 -1.99 -1.61
N PHE A 141 11.03 -2.39 -1.24
CA PHE A 141 12.25 -2.03 -1.96
C PHE A 141 12.73 -3.23 -2.75
N GLY A 142 12.94 -3.05 -4.05
CA GLY A 142 13.48 -4.07 -4.94
C GLY A 142 14.81 -3.65 -5.54
N LYS A 143 15.79 -4.55 -5.59
CA LYS A 143 17.12 -4.26 -6.11
C LYS A 143 17.79 -5.49 -6.71
N SER A 144 18.60 -5.27 -7.74
CA SER A 144 19.46 -6.31 -8.29
C SER A 144 20.72 -6.49 -7.45
N ASP A 145 21.03 -7.73 -7.10
CA ASP A 145 22.18 -8.07 -6.26
C ASP A 145 22.75 -9.45 -6.63
N GLN A 146 24.03 -9.68 -6.33
CA GLN A 146 24.73 -10.89 -6.77
C GLN A 146 24.35 -12.13 -5.98
N ASN A 147 23.97 -11.97 -4.70
CA ASN A 147 23.59 -13.06 -3.83
C ASN A 147 22.65 -12.59 -2.71
N PRO A 148 21.89 -13.51 -2.08
CA PRO A 148 20.91 -13.15 -1.06
C PRO A 148 21.48 -12.42 0.16
N LYS A 149 22.74 -12.71 0.54
CA LYS A 149 23.36 -12.10 1.72
C LYS A 149 23.69 -10.63 1.50
N LEU A 150 24.22 -10.28 0.31
CA LEU A 150 24.46 -8.89 -0.07
C LEU A 150 23.14 -8.14 -0.24
N ALA A 151 22.15 -8.77 -0.90
CA ALA A 151 20.81 -8.21 -1.07
C ALA A 151 20.13 -7.88 0.26
N TYR A 152 20.18 -8.79 1.23
CA TYR A 152 19.61 -8.53 2.55
C TYR A 152 20.26 -7.33 3.22
N ARG A 153 21.59 -7.23 3.16
CA ARG A 153 22.33 -6.12 3.77
C ARG A 153 22.00 -4.78 3.11
N SER A 154 22.01 -4.74 1.77
CA SER A 154 21.74 -3.51 1.01
C SER A 154 20.31 -3.00 1.22
N LEU A 155 19.32 -3.89 1.12
CA LEU A 155 17.91 -3.54 1.33
C LEU A 155 17.62 -3.18 2.79
N SER A 156 18.23 -3.88 3.76
CA SER A 156 18.03 -3.56 5.19
C SER A 156 18.60 -2.18 5.54
N GLN A 157 19.72 -1.77 4.93
CA GLN A 157 20.26 -0.42 5.10
C GLN A 157 19.28 0.66 4.63
N ILE A 158 18.60 0.43 3.50
CA ILE A 158 17.56 1.32 2.99
C ILE A 158 16.38 1.35 3.97
N GLY A 159 15.95 0.17 4.43
CA GLY A 159 14.85 0.05 5.40
C GLY A 159 15.12 0.76 6.72
N GLU A 160 16.33 0.64 7.29
CA GLU A 160 16.70 1.36 8.52
C GLU A 160 16.74 2.88 8.33
N TYR A 161 17.19 3.35 7.15
CA TYR A 161 17.15 4.78 6.83
C TYR A 161 15.70 5.30 6.76
N PHE A 162 14.82 4.59 6.07
CA PHE A 162 13.40 4.91 6.02
C PHE A 162 12.73 4.82 7.40
N LYS A 163 13.07 3.80 8.20
CA LYS A 163 12.58 3.67 9.57
C LYS A 163 12.96 4.86 10.43
N SER A 164 14.19 5.36 10.30
CA SER A 164 14.64 6.56 11.01
C SER A 164 13.83 7.79 10.58
N GLY A 165 13.69 8.05 9.28
CA GLY A 165 12.92 9.21 8.81
C GLY A 165 11.43 9.12 9.20
N PHE A 166 10.83 7.94 9.08
CA PHE A 166 9.44 7.74 9.51
C PHE A 166 9.23 7.90 11.02
N SER A 167 10.23 7.58 11.85
CA SER A 167 10.14 7.83 13.29
C SER A 167 10.12 9.32 13.66
N GLU A 168 10.64 10.21 12.80
CA GLU A 168 10.59 11.67 13.01
C GLU A 168 9.18 12.24 12.87
N ILE A 169 8.30 11.51 12.18
CA ILE A 169 6.90 11.89 11.95
C ILE A 169 5.92 10.92 12.63
N ASP A 170 6.39 10.21 13.66
CA ASP A 170 5.63 9.23 14.45
C ASP A 170 5.00 8.08 13.62
N ALA A 171 5.57 7.80 12.44
CA ALA A 171 5.12 6.71 11.58
C ALA A 171 5.84 5.40 11.93
N ASN A 172 5.07 4.35 12.25
CA ASN A 172 5.63 3.02 12.42
C ASN A 172 6.10 2.45 11.08
N PHE A 173 7.30 1.88 11.04
CA PHE A 173 7.84 1.23 9.85
C PHE A 173 8.58 -0.05 10.20
N THR A 174 7.98 -1.20 9.89
CA THR A 174 8.43 -2.49 10.40
C THR A 174 8.70 -3.49 9.27
N LEU A 175 9.88 -4.11 9.29
CA LEU A 175 10.23 -5.14 8.31
C LEU A 175 9.31 -6.35 8.49
N LEU A 176 8.68 -6.78 7.39
CA LEU A 176 7.87 -7.99 7.41
C LEU A 176 8.75 -9.24 7.38
N SER A 177 8.48 -10.17 8.30
CA SER A 177 9.06 -11.51 8.25
C SER A 177 8.56 -12.29 7.02
N GLY A 178 9.21 -13.41 6.69
CA GLY A 178 8.74 -14.28 5.60
C GLY A 178 7.31 -14.78 5.83
N GLU A 179 6.96 -15.13 7.06
CA GLU A 179 5.60 -15.58 7.40
C GLU A 179 4.58 -14.45 7.27
N SER A 180 4.91 -13.27 7.79
CA SER A 180 4.04 -12.08 7.68
C SER A 180 3.80 -11.68 6.22
N ARG A 181 4.83 -11.72 5.36
CA ARG A 181 4.67 -11.44 3.92
C ARG A 181 3.77 -12.48 3.24
N VAL A 182 3.89 -13.77 3.56
CA VAL A 182 2.98 -14.80 3.01
C VAL A 182 1.53 -14.53 3.43
N ASN A 183 1.31 -14.26 4.72
CA ASN A 183 -0.04 -14.02 5.23
C ASN A 183 -0.67 -12.78 4.60
N HIS A 184 0.04 -11.64 4.52
CA HIS A 184 -0.50 -10.45 3.83
C HIS A 184 -0.81 -10.70 2.35
N LEU A 185 0.05 -11.42 1.63
CA LEU A 185 -0.20 -11.78 0.23
C LEU A 185 -1.40 -12.74 0.08
N ALA A 186 -1.58 -13.63 1.05
CA ALA A 186 -2.73 -14.53 1.08
C ALA A 186 -4.02 -13.78 1.43
N ASP A 187 -4.00 -12.82 2.35
CA ASP A 187 -5.13 -11.92 2.64
C ASP A 187 -5.56 -11.18 1.36
N MET A 188 -4.58 -10.65 0.61
CA MET A 188 -4.79 -9.94 -0.66
C MET A 188 -5.45 -10.79 -1.76
N LEU A 189 -5.10 -12.07 -1.87
CA LEU A 189 -5.51 -12.92 -3.00
C LEU A 189 -6.62 -13.92 -2.65
N ARG A 190 -6.73 -14.31 -1.39
CA ARG A 190 -7.65 -15.35 -0.89
C ARG A 190 -8.66 -14.81 0.11
N GLY A 191 -8.52 -13.56 0.55
CA GLY A 191 -9.31 -12.96 1.63
C GLY A 191 -8.96 -13.55 3.01
N GLU A 192 -9.66 -13.10 4.05
CA GLU A 192 -9.32 -13.43 5.45
C GLU A 192 -9.58 -14.89 5.90
N ASN A 193 -10.11 -15.74 5.01
CA ASN A 193 -10.55 -17.09 5.34
C ASN A 193 -9.48 -18.17 5.12
N HIS A 194 -8.22 -17.77 4.86
CA HIS A 194 -7.12 -18.72 4.73
C HIS A 194 -6.52 -19.09 6.10
N LEU A 195 -5.88 -20.26 6.18
CA LEU A 195 -5.11 -20.64 7.37
C LEU A 195 -3.83 -19.78 7.46
N PRO A 196 -3.44 -19.32 8.67
CA PRO A 196 -2.16 -18.67 8.87
C PRO A 196 -1.01 -19.58 8.47
N PHE A 197 -0.11 -19.06 7.66
CA PHE A 197 1.08 -19.77 7.20
C PHE A 197 2.19 -19.73 8.24
N THR A 198 2.88 -20.86 8.41
CA THR A 198 4.18 -20.96 9.07
C THR A 198 5.17 -21.75 8.21
N TYR A 199 6.48 -21.52 8.36
CA TYR A 199 7.47 -22.30 7.62
C TYR A 199 7.47 -23.80 7.98
N GLN A 200 6.90 -24.18 9.13
CA GLN A 200 6.74 -25.59 9.51
C GLN A 200 5.82 -26.34 8.54
N ASP A 201 4.86 -25.63 7.92
CA ASP A 201 3.91 -26.22 6.99
C ASP A 201 4.56 -26.62 5.66
N LEU A 202 5.62 -25.91 5.24
CA LEU A 202 6.39 -26.27 4.04
C LEU A 202 7.11 -27.60 4.22
N VAL A 203 7.71 -27.83 5.39
CA VAL A 203 8.48 -29.06 5.68
C VAL A 203 7.57 -30.28 5.65
N ARG A 204 6.33 -30.14 6.14
CA ARG A 204 5.35 -31.24 6.22
C ARG A 204 4.70 -31.55 4.86
N SER A 205 4.47 -30.53 4.04
CA SER A 205 3.69 -30.64 2.79
C SER A 205 4.54 -30.84 1.54
N GLY A 206 5.83 -30.47 1.55
CA GLY A 206 6.67 -30.41 0.36
C GLY A 206 6.28 -29.27 -0.61
N GLN A 207 5.39 -28.38 -0.18
CA GLN A 207 4.94 -27.23 -0.97
C GLN A 207 5.91 -26.05 -0.85
N THR A 208 5.67 -25.03 -1.66
CA THR A 208 6.37 -23.73 -1.60
C THR A 208 5.45 -22.66 -1.02
N THR A 209 6.01 -21.52 -0.60
CA THR A 209 5.22 -20.38 -0.09
C THR A 209 4.12 -19.93 -1.07
N LYS A 210 4.35 -20.11 -2.38
CA LYS A 210 3.36 -19.77 -3.40
C LYS A 210 2.05 -20.55 -3.26
N HIS A 211 2.08 -21.78 -2.77
CA HIS A 211 0.86 -22.59 -2.59
C HIS A 211 -0.05 -22.05 -1.48
N PHE A 212 0.53 -21.30 -0.54
CA PHE A 212 -0.21 -20.65 0.54
C PHE A 212 -0.77 -19.29 0.10
N ILE A 213 -0.12 -18.64 -0.87
CA ILE A 213 -0.52 -17.33 -1.41
C ILE A 213 -1.52 -17.47 -2.56
N ALA A 214 -1.28 -18.40 -3.49
CA ALA A 214 -2.03 -18.46 -4.72
C ALA A 214 -3.52 -18.75 -4.45
N PRO A 215 -4.43 -18.06 -5.15
CA PRO A 215 -5.85 -18.41 -5.13
C PRO A 215 -6.07 -19.78 -5.78
N THR A 216 -7.27 -20.32 -5.60
CA THR A 216 -7.62 -21.66 -6.08
C THR A 216 -7.65 -21.72 -7.61
N SER A 217 -8.05 -20.62 -8.26
CA SER A 217 -8.17 -20.49 -9.71
C SER A 217 -7.84 -19.07 -10.18
N LEU A 218 -7.20 -18.97 -11.35
CA LEU A 218 -6.96 -17.73 -12.08
C LEU A 218 -7.25 -17.97 -13.56
N SER A 219 -8.06 -17.12 -14.17
CA SER A 219 -8.42 -17.16 -15.58
C SER A 219 -8.07 -15.82 -16.23
N PHE A 220 -7.22 -15.86 -17.25
CA PHE A 220 -6.86 -14.69 -18.06
C PHE A 220 -7.56 -14.68 -19.43
N LYS A 221 -8.72 -15.34 -19.54
CA LYS A 221 -9.44 -15.47 -20.82
C LYS A 221 -9.99 -14.14 -21.31
N HIS A 222 -10.31 -13.24 -20.38
CA HIS A 222 -10.88 -11.94 -20.70
C HIS A 222 -9.78 -10.91 -20.94
N LYS A 223 -10.01 -10.05 -21.93
CA LYS A 223 -9.01 -9.09 -22.39
C LYS A 223 -8.65 -7.99 -21.39
N ASN A 224 -9.45 -7.78 -20.34
CA ASN A 224 -9.34 -6.63 -19.42
C ASN A 224 -9.31 -7.02 -17.95
N HIS A 225 -9.96 -8.12 -17.55
CA HIS A 225 -10.07 -8.54 -16.16
C HIS A 225 -9.62 -10.00 -15.99
N ILE A 226 -9.38 -10.36 -14.74
CA ILE A 226 -8.95 -11.69 -14.30
C ILE A 226 -10.13 -12.29 -13.52
N GLU A 227 -10.54 -13.52 -13.84
CA GLU A 227 -11.41 -14.28 -12.92
C GLU A 227 -10.50 -14.90 -11.87
N MET A 228 -10.71 -14.57 -10.61
CA MET A 228 -9.93 -15.04 -9.47
C MET A 228 -10.89 -15.67 -8.45
N ASP A 229 -10.89 -17.00 -8.39
CA ASP A 229 -11.87 -17.78 -7.62
C ASP A 229 -13.31 -17.43 -8.01
N ASP A 230 -14.08 -16.86 -7.09
CA ASP A 230 -15.47 -16.43 -7.26
C ASP A 230 -15.61 -14.92 -7.51
N ARG A 231 -14.48 -14.22 -7.74
CA ARG A 231 -14.44 -12.76 -7.93
C ARG A 231 -13.76 -12.37 -9.23
N LEU A 232 -14.01 -11.14 -9.66
CA LEU A 232 -13.35 -10.49 -10.78
C LEU A 232 -12.34 -9.46 -10.26
N LEU A 233 -11.17 -9.41 -10.90
CA LEU A 233 -10.16 -8.39 -10.67
C LEU A 233 -9.84 -7.68 -11.99
N GLN A 234 -10.12 -6.39 -12.09
CA GLN A 234 -9.64 -5.57 -13.20
C GLN A 234 -8.54 -4.62 -12.73
N ILE A 235 -7.44 -4.59 -13.48
CA ILE A 235 -6.29 -3.74 -13.18
C ILE A 235 -6.20 -2.66 -14.27
N VAL A 236 -6.24 -1.42 -13.83
CA VAL A 236 -6.10 -0.22 -14.65
C VAL A 236 -4.86 0.55 -14.22
N TYR A 237 -4.42 1.49 -15.05
CA TYR A 237 -3.26 2.33 -14.72
C TYR A 237 -3.56 3.80 -14.95
N VAL A 238 -2.87 4.67 -14.22
CA VAL A 238 -2.88 6.11 -14.46
C VAL A 238 -1.99 6.40 -15.66
N ARG A 239 -2.59 6.76 -16.79
CA ARG A 239 -1.88 7.09 -18.02
C ARG A 239 -1.37 8.53 -18.00
N ASP A 240 -2.23 9.46 -17.63
CA ASP A 240 -1.90 10.89 -17.60
C ASP A 240 -2.11 11.45 -16.20
N TYR A 241 -1.20 12.34 -15.82
CA TYR A 241 -1.26 13.11 -14.59
C TYR A 241 -1.48 14.57 -14.96
N GLY A 242 -2.32 15.26 -14.18
CA GLY A 242 -2.46 16.70 -14.26
C GLY A 242 -1.16 17.42 -13.93
N MET A 243 -1.09 18.72 -14.23
CA MET A 243 0.08 19.57 -13.93
C MET A 243 0.39 19.61 -12.42
N GLU A 244 -0.63 19.49 -11.58
CA GLU A 244 -0.51 19.36 -10.13
C GLU A 244 -1.21 18.08 -9.68
N LEU A 245 -0.44 17.10 -9.21
CA LEU A 245 -1.01 15.97 -8.46
C LEU A 245 -1.40 16.49 -7.08
N GLY A 246 -2.69 16.39 -6.74
CA GLY A 246 -3.18 16.70 -5.40
C GLY A 246 -3.15 15.49 -4.46
N ASP A 247 -3.12 15.73 -3.16
CA ASP A 247 -3.11 14.69 -2.10
C ASP A 247 -4.48 14.02 -1.89
N LYS A 248 -5.48 14.44 -2.69
CA LYS A 248 -6.88 14.02 -2.58
C LYS A 248 -7.19 12.70 -3.28
N PHE A 249 -6.48 12.38 -4.36
CA PHE A 249 -6.83 11.23 -5.19
C PHE A 249 -6.84 9.91 -4.40
N LEU A 250 -5.73 9.58 -3.72
CA LEU A 250 -5.66 8.38 -2.89
C LEU A 250 -6.72 8.41 -1.79
N ARG A 251 -6.98 9.56 -1.18
CA ARG A 251 -7.95 9.69 -0.10
C ARG A 251 -9.38 9.43 -0.56
N GLU A 252 -9.81 10.09 -1.63
CA GLU A 252 -11.14 9.91 -2.22
C GLU A 252 -11.32 8.47 -2.71
N LEU A 253 -10.27 7.85 -3.24
CA LEU A 253 -10.30 6.45 -3.66
C LEU A 253 -10.43 5.49 -2.46
N MET A 254 -9.70 5.73 -1.37
CA MET A 254 -9.83 4.91 -0.15
C MET A 254 -11.19 5.07 0.54
N GLN A 255 -11.86 6.22 0.36
CA GLN A 255 -13.20 6.49 0.89
C GLN A 255 -14.34 6.00 -0.03
N SER A 256 -14.04 5.39 -1.17
CA SER A 256 -15.05 5.06 -2.19
C SER A 256 -15.89 3.80 -1.94
N ASP A 257 -15.86 3.22 -0.72
CA ASP A 257 -16.53 1.95 -0.35
C ASP A 257 -16.19 0.79 -1.34
N LEU A 258 -14.99 0.82 -1.92
CA LEU A 258 -14.48 -0.18 -2.86
C LEU A 258 -13.35 -1.01 -2.26
N GLU A 259 -13.37 -2.32 -2.54
CA GLU A 259 -12.21 -3.19 -2.32
C GLU A 259 -11.20 -2.95 -3.45
N VAL A 260 -10.14 -2.20 -3.13
CA VAL A 260 -9.14 -1.76 -4.10
C VAL A 260 -7.73 -2.03 -3.62
N MET A 261 -6.86 -2.40 -4.55
CA MET A 261 -5.43 -2.46 -4.35
C MET A 261 -4.77 -1.42 -5.24
N ILE A 262 -3.87 -0.64 -4.67
CA ILE A 262 -3.15 0.42 -5.34
C ILE A 262 -1.67 0.09 -5.26
N SER A 263 -0.95 0.19 -6.38
CA SER A 263 0.50 -0.01 -6.41
C SER A 263 1.16 1.11 -7.20
N LEU A 264 2.05 1.85 -6.55
CA LEU A 264 2.87 2.90 -7.13
C LEU A 264 4.34 2.45 -7.13
N HIS A 265 4.88 2.18 -8.30
CA HIS A 265 6.31 1.97 -8.48
C HIS A 265 6.99 3.29 -8.82
N ALA A 266 8.18 3.48 -8.26
CA ALA A 266 9.07 4.57 -8.63
C ALA A 266 10.51 4.06 -8.68
N LYS A 267 11.15 4.20 -9.84
CA LYS A 267 12.56 3.87 -10.01
C LYS A 267 13.33 5.11 -10.45
N GLY A 268 14.27 5.54 -9.62
CA GLY A 268 15.05 6.74 -9.87
C GLY A 268 15.93 6.59 -11.11
N ALA A 269 16.17 7.70 -11.80
CA ALA A 269 17.24 7.80 -12.77
C ALA A 269 18.46 8.52 -12.16
N ALA A 270 19.66 8.24 -12.67
CA ALA A 270 20.82 9.05 -12.31
C ALA A 270 20.57 10.52 -12.71
N LYS A 271 20.64 11.43 -11.73
CA LYS A 271 20.29 12.86 -11.94
C LYS A 271 21.04 13.49 -13.12
N SER A 272 22.31 13.16 -13.30
CA SER A 272 23.12 13.62 -14.43
C SER A 272 22.64 13.10 -15.78
N GLU A 273 22.22 11.84 -15.86
CA GLU A 273 21.67 11.22 -17.07
C GLU A 273 20.30 11.81 -17.42
N ALA A 274 19.41 11.95 -16.43
CA ALA A 274 18.11 12.57 -16.59
C ALA A 274 18.23 14.01 -17.08
N MET A 275 19.11 14.82 -16.45
CA MET A 275 19.37 16.18 -16.90
C MET A 275 19.95 16.25 -18.31
N THR A 276 20.86 15.34 -18.66
CA THR A 276 21.43 15.31 -20.01
C THR A 276 20.34 15.00 -21.04
N LYS A 277 19.51 13.99 -20.80
CA LYS A 277 18.38 13.63 -21.67
C LYS A 277 17.38 14.78 -21.84
N LEU A 278 17.02 15.46 -20.74
CA LEU A 278 16.11 16.61 -20.77
C LEU A 278 16.69 17.78 -21.57
N ARG A 279 17.95 18.15 -21.34
CA ARG A 279 18.64 19.21 -22.11
C ARG A 279 18.72 18.86 -23.59
N THR A 280 19.09 17.62 -23.92
CA THR A 280 19.14 17.17 -25.32
C THR A 280 17.76 17.23 -25.97
N LYS A 281 16.70 16.77 -25.28
CA LYS A 281 15.32 16.83 -25.79
C LYS A 281 14.88 18.28 -26.00
N LYS A 282 15.20 19.17 -25.06
CA LYS A 282 14.95 20.61 -25.19
C LYS A 282 15.65 21.21 -26.42
N THR A 283 16.95 20.97 -26.58
CA THR A 283 17.72 21.46 -27.74
C THR A 283 17.17 20.94 -29.06
N LEU A 284 16.69 19.69 -29.10
CA LEU A 284 16.02 19.13 -30.28
C LEU A 284 14.70 19.87 -30.60
N MET A 285 13.89 20.16 -29.58
CA MET A 285 12.64 20.92 -29.73
C MET A 285 12.90 22.37 -30.16
N GLU A 286 13.90 23.03 -29.58
CA GLU A 286 14.36 24.38 -30.01
C GLU A 286 14.85 24.37 -31.46
N SER A 287 15.60 23.33 -31.87
CA SER A 287 16.07 23.17 -33.24
C SER A 287 14.91 22.94 -34.22
N GLN A 288 13.89 22.17 -33.82
CA GLN A 288 12.67 21.98 -34.59
C GLN A 288 11.91 23.30 -34.75
N LYS A 289 11.76 24.08 -33.67
CA LYS A 289 11.15 25.41 -33.70
C LYS A 289 11.86 26.33 -34.71
N ILE A 290 13.19 26.37 -34.68
CA ILE A 290 13.99 27.16 -35.62
C ILE A 290 13.78 26.66 -37.07
N GLY A 291 13.78 25.35 -37.29
CA GLY A 291 13.55 24.76 -38.61
C GLY A 291 12.16 25.10 -39.18
N GLU A 292 11.11 25.01 -38.36
CA GLU A 292 9.75 25.40 -38.72
C GLU A 292 9.67 26.90 -39.09
N GLN A 293 10.29 27.77 -38.28
CA GLN A 293 10.37 29.21 -38.56
C GLN A 293 11.11 29.51 -39.88
N GLN A 294 12.22 28.84 -40.16
CA GLN A 294 12.97 29.02 -41.41
C GLN A 294 12.18 28.56 -42.64
N ASN A 295 11.46 27.44 -42.54
CA ASN A 295 10.61 26.95 -43.62
C ASN A 295 9.44 27.89 -43.90
N MET A 296 8.80 28.41 -42.85
CA MET A 296 7.73 29.41 -42.98
C MET A 296 8.24 30.68 -43.66
N ALA A 297 9.40 31.20 -43.24
CA ALA A 297 10.03 32.37 -43.85
C ALA A 297 10.34 32.16 -45.35
N ARG A 298 10.72 30.95 -45.76
CA ARG A 298 10.94 30.60 -47.18
C ARG A 298 9.67 30.49 -47.99
N SER A 299 8.55 30.13 -47.36
CA SER A 299 7.24 29.95 -48.02
C SER A 299 6.44 31.26 -48.19
N GLY A 300 6.95 32.39 -47.67
CA GLY A 300 6.26 33.69 -47.72
C GLY A 300 5.05 33.80 -46.78
N VAL A 301 4.76 32.75 -46.00
CA VAL A 301 3.71 32.73 -44.98
C VAL A 301 4.35 33.15 -43.65
N TYR A 302 4.19 34.43 -43.29
CA TYR A 302 4.48 34.92 -41.94
C TYR A 302 3.30 34.62 -41.03
N LEU A 303 3.05 33.34 -40.75
CA LEU A 303 2.22 32.99 -39.60
C LEU A 303 3.11 33.07 -38.37
N GLU A 304 2.78 34.00 -37.48
CA GLU A 304 3.49 34.29 -36.22
C GLU A 304 3.47 33.12 -35.23
N LYS A 305 2.80 32.00 -35.55
CA LYS A 305 2.62 30.88 -34.64
C LYS A 305 3.32 29.64 -35.15
N VAL A 306 4.52 29.42 -34.61
CA VAL A 306 5.03 28.07 -34.32
C VAL A 306 3.92 27.29 -33.60
N SER A 307 3.89 25.96 -33.72
CA SER A 307 2.96 25.14 -32.96
C SER A 307 2.98 25.54 -31.47
N GLN A 308 1.84 26.05 -30.94
CA GLN A 308 1.72 26.44 -29.53
C GLN A 308 2.07 25.27 -28.59
N VAL A 309 1.84 24.03 -29.05
CA VAL A 309 2.22 22.80 -28.34
C VAL A 309 3.75 22.67 -28.23
N LEU A 310 4.50 23.02 -29.29
CA LEU A 310 5.96 22.95 -29.25
C LEU A 310 6.55 23.99 -28.32
N GLU A 311 5.96 25.20 -28.27
CA GLU A 311 6.37 26.23 -27.31
C GLU A 311 6.08 25.81 -25.86
N SER A 312 4.86 25.34 -25.57
CA SER A 312 4.49 24.81 -24.25
C SER A 312 5.45 23.70 -23.79
N ASN A 313 5.78 22.75 -24.67
CA ASN A 313 6.69 21.66 -24.34
C ASN A 313 8.13 22.13 -24.05
N ILE A 314 8.59 23.23 -24.68
CA ILE A 314 9.91 23.80 -24.40
C ILE A 314 9.89 24.49 -23.03
N ASP A 315 8.83 25.26 -22.74
CA ASP A 315 8.66 25.96 -21.47
C ASP A 315 8.53 24.97 -20.29
N GLU A 316 7.73 23.90 -20.46
CA GLU A 316 7.62 22.80 -19.50
C GLU A 316 8.96 22.10 -19.25
N ALA A 317 9.74 21.87 -20.32
CA ALA A 317 11.07 21.29 -20.17
C ALA A 317 12.03 22.22 -19.41
N ASP A 318 11.94 23.54 -19.63
CA ASP A 318 12.72 24.53 -18.87
C ASP A 318 12.32 24.59 -17.41
N GLU A 319 11.02 24.57 -17.12
CA GLU A 319 10.50 24.54 -15.76
C GLU A 319 10.94 23.27 -15.03
N LEU A 320 10.82 22.11 -15.65
CA LEU A 320 11.29 20.84 -15.08
C LEU A 320 12.80 20.89 -14.75
N ILE A 321 13.62 21.38 -15.68
CA ILE A 321 15.07 21.54 -15.47
C ILE A 321 15.36 22.51 -14.32
N LYS A 322 14.65 23.63 -14.27
CA LYS A 322 14.79 24.63 -13.22
C LYS A 322 14.42 24.04 -11.87
N THR A 323 13.28 23.37 -11.76
CA THR A 323 12.80 22.71 -10.54
C THR A 323 13.81 21.68 -10.06
N MET A 324 14.28 20.76 -10.92
CA MET A 324 15.30 19.76 -10.54
C MET A 324 16.63 20.39 -10.08
N THR A 325 16.98 21.57 -10.60
CA THR A 325 18.19 22.30 -10.23
C THR A 325 18.03 23.05 -8.91
N GLN A 326 16.85 23.62 -8.65
CA GLN A 326 16.58 24.46 -7.48
C GLN A 326 16.17 23.66 -6.23
N THR A 327 15.28 22.68 -6.39
CA THR A 327 14.72 21.90 -5.26
C THR A 327 15.59 20.71 -4.89
N GLY A 328 16.38 20.21 -5.83
CA GLY A 328 17.10 18.95 -5.65
C GLY A 328 16.36 17.72 -6.17
N ASP A 329 15.09 17.85 -6.58
CA ASP A 329 14.25 16.76 -7.08
C ASP A 329 14.94 15.87 -8.11
N LYS A 330 14.67 14.57 -8.00
CA LYS A 330 15.06 13.55 -8.96
C LYS A 330 13.88 13.22 -9.85
N LEU A 331 14.20 12.75 -11.05
CA LEU A 331 13.22 12.19 -11.97
C LEU A 331 13.14 10.68 -11.74
N PHE A 332 11.92 10.18 -11.59
CA PHE A 332 11.61 8.77 -11.41
C PHE A 332 10.80 8.26 -12.59
N ASP A 333 11.09 7.06 -13.03
CA ASP A 333 10.20 6.30 -13.90
C ASP A 333 9.14 5.63 -13.02
N THR A 334 7.88 5.98 -13.23
CA THR A 334 6.77 5.62 -12.35
C THR A 334 5.69 4.83 -13.05
N LEU A 335 5.07 3.92 -12.31
CA LEU A 335 3.88 3.19 -12.72
C LEU A 335 2.90 3.27 -11.55
N PHE A 336 1.68 3.73 -11.82
CA PHE A 336 0.59 3.73 -10.86
C PHE A 336 -0.52 2.82 -11.40
N VAL A 337 -0.74 1.69 -10.73
CA VAL A 337 -1.83 0.75 -11.05
C VAL A 337 -2.85 0.67 -9.93
N ILE A 338 -4.09 0.43 -10.31
CA ILE A 338 -5.24 0.28 -9.42
C ILE A 338 -5.93 -1.02 -9.84
N GLY A 339 -5.95 -1.99 -8.94
CA GLY A 339 -6.73 -3.22 -9.05
C GLY A 339 -8.04 -3.06 -8.28
N VAL A 340 -9.16 -3.34 -8.92
CA VAL A 340 -10.49 -3.31 -8.29
C VAL A 340 -11.09 -4.71 -8.29
N PHE A 341 -11.59 -5.12 -7.13
CA PHE A 341 -12.29 -6.39 -6.95
C PHE A 341 -13.80 -6.19 -7.05
N ALA A 342 -14.50 -7.16 -7.62
CA ALA A 342 -15.96 -7.19 -7.73
C ALA A 342 -16.49 -8.62 -7.77
N GLU A 343 -17.74 -8.84 -7.38
CA GLU A 343 -18.37 -10.17 -7.40
C GLU A 343 -18.87 -10.55 -8.81
N ASP A 344 -19.27 -9.56 -9.61
CA ASP A 344 -19.79 -9.75 -10.96
C ASP A 344 -19.40 -8.59 -11.91
N GLU A 345 -19.71 -8.75 -13.21
CA GLU A 345 -19.34 -7.77 -14.23
C GLU A 345 -20.05 -6.41 -14.08
N ASP A 346 -21.28 -6.39 -13.55
CA ASP A 346 -22.05 -5.16 -13.37
C ASP A 346 -21.47 -4.34 -12.21
N GLN A 347 -21.15 -4.99 -11.09
CA GLN A 347 -20.41 -4.40 -9.98
C GLN A 347 -19.04 -3.91 -10.45
N LEU A 348 -18.30 -4.73 -11.21
CA LEU A 348 -16.98 -4.37 -11.73
C LEU A 348 -17.04 -3.09 -12.55
N LYS A 349 -18.04 -2.97 -13.43
CA LYS A 349 -18.25 -1.79 -14.26
C LYS A 349 -18.57 -0.56 -13.41
N HIS A 350 -19.45 -0.71 -12.42
CA HIS A 350 -19.79 0.39 -11.50
C HIS A 350 -18.56 0.89 -10.72
N SER A 351 -17.78 -0.02 -10.14
CA SER A 351 -16.56 0.32 -9.41
C SER A 351 -15.52 1.02 -10.32
N LEU A 352 -15.39 0.59 -11.57
CA LEU A 352 -14.52 1.26 -12.55
C LEU A 352 -15.01 2.67 -12.91
N ASP A 353 -16.33 2.89 -12.97
CA ASP A 353 -16.89 4.22 -13.23
C ASP A 353 -16.62 5.17 -12.07
N ILE A 354 -16.73 4.69 -10.82
CA ILE A 354 -16.32 5.44 -9.61
C ILE A 354 -14.84 5.79 -9.67
N ILE A 355 -13.96 4.83 -9.94
CA ILE A 355 -12.51 5.07 -10.04
C ILE A 355 -12.19 6.13 -11.09
N LYS A 356 -12.84 6.07 -12.27
CA LYS A 356 -12.65 7.06 -13.33
C LYS A 356 -13.19 8.44 -12.95
N GLN A 357 -14.29 8.50 -12.21
CA GLN A 357 -14.84 9.76 -11.72
C GLN A 357 -13.89 10.42 -10.72
N VAL A 358 -13.38 9.65 -9.74
CA VAL A 358 -12.39 10.12 -8.76
C VAL A 358 -11.08 10.51 -9.43
N ALA A 359 -10.63 9.76 -10.42
CA ALA A 359 -9.44 10.14 -11.19
C ALA A 359 -9.68 11.45 -11.96
N GLY A 360 -10.81 11.58 -12.66
CA GLY A 360 -11.15 12.77 -13.43
C GLY A 360 -11.31 14.04 -12.59
N SER A 361 -11.81 13.95 -11.34
CA SER A 361 -11.87 15.09 -10.42
C SER A 361 -10.50 15.53 -9.90
N ASN A 362 -9.47 14.67 -10.04
CA ASN A 362 -8.09 14.91 -9.63
C ASN A 362 -7.14 15.07 -10.84
N ASP A 363 -7.68 15.40 -12.02
CA ASP A 363 -6.93 15.58 -13.28
C ASP A 363 -6.09 14.36 -13.70
N LEU A 364 -6.52 13.16 -13.32
CA LEU A 364 -5.90 11.89 -13.69
C LEU A 364 -6.71 11.20 -14.80
N VAL A 365 -6.01 10.56 -15.73
CA VAL A 365 -6.64 9.75 -16.78
C VAL A 365 -6.30 8.28 -16.58
N ILE A 366 -7.33 7.46 -16.43
CA ILE A 366 -7.24 6.01 -16.22
C ILE A 366 -7.47 5.26 -17.54
N ASP A 367 -6.56 4.34 -17.88
CA ASP A 367 -6.68 3.46 -19.04
C ASP A 367 -6.58 1.97 -18.65
N ASN A 368 -7.07 1.11 -19.56
CA ASN A 368 -7.07 -0.34 -19.39
C ASN A 368 -5.73 -0.97 -19.81
N LEU A 369 -5.29 -1.99 -19.07
CA LEU A 369 -4.14 -2.83 -19.41
C LEU A 369 -4.56 -4.04 -20.25
N THR A 370 -5.07 -3.78 -21.45
CA THR A 370 -5.66 -4.82 -22.32
C THR A 370 -4.60 -5.88 -22.71
N TYR A 371 -4.91 -7.16 -22.53
CA TYR A 371 -3.98 -8.31 -22.71
C TYR A 371 -2.70 -8.30 -21.87
N MET A 372 -2.57 -7.40 -20.89
CA MET A 372 -1.41 -7.31 -19.99
C MET A 372 -1.76 -7.74 -18.56
N GLN A 373 -2.86 -8.47 -18.37
CA GLN A 373 -3.43 -8.81 -17.06
C GLN A 373 -2.41 -9.48 -16.13
N GLU A 374 -1.69 -10.49 -16.61
CA GLU A 374 -0.77 -11.26 -15.77
C GLU A 374 0.45 -10.43 -15.35
N ALA A 375 0.98 -9.60 -16.25
CA ALA A 375 2.03 -8.65 -15.91
C ALA A 375 1.54 -7.58 -14.93
N ALA A 376 0.34 -7.05 -15.16
CA ALA A 376 -0.30 -6.08 -14.28
C ALA A 376 -0.54 -6.63 -12.87
N PHE A 377 -1.01 -7.87 -12.78
CA PHE A 377 -1.22 -8.59 -11.52
C PHE A 377 0.06 -8.70 -10.71
N ASN A 378 1.18 -9.03 -11.36
CA ASN A 378 2.46 -9.13 -10.67
C ASN A 378 3.10 -7.78 -10.32
N SER A 379 2.79 -6.70 -11.04
CA SER A 379 3.14 -5.32 -10.64
C SER A 379 2.23 -4.78 -9.52
N LEU A 380 0.99 -5.27 -9.43
CA LEU A 380 0.07 -4.85 -8.39
C LEU A 380 0.53 -5.37 -7.01
N LEU A 381 1.04 -6.61 -6.97
CA LEU A 381 1.50 -7.26 -5.74
C LEU A 381 2.81 -6.65 -5.19
N PRO A 382 3.04 -6.65 -3.86
CA PRO A 382 4.20 -6.07 -3.19
C PRO A 382 5.50 -6.89 -3.35
N PHE A 383 5.85 -7.24 -4.59
CA PHE A 383 7.07 -7.98 -4.94
C PHE A 383 8.29 -7.08 -5.12
N GLY A 384 8.12 -5.75 -5.11
CA GLY A 384 9.17 -4.76 -5.29
C GLY A 384 9.67 -4.63 -6.72
N LYS A 385 8.99 -5.24 -7.71
CA LYS A 385 9.41 -5.27 -9.12
C LYS A 385 8.24 -4.93 -10.05
N ASN A 386 8.47 -4.02 -10.99
CA ASN A 386 7.53 -3.73 -12.06
C ASN A 386 7.71 -4.74 -13.22
N TYR A 387 6.60 -5.31 -13.70
CA TYR A 387 6.49 -6.23 -14.83
C TYR A 387 5.82 -5.62 -16.08
N LEU A 388 5.28 -4.41 -15.98
CA LEU A 388 4.67 -3.68 -17.10
C LEU A 388 5.72 -2.82 -17.80
N GLU A 389 6.51 -3.45 -18.66
CA GLU A 389 7.51 -2.75 -19.47
C GLU A 389 6.84 -1.77 -20.45
N GLY A 390 7.37 -0.53 -20.51
CA GLY A 390 6.88 0.51 -21.42
C GLY A 390 5.59 1.20 -21.00
N VAL A 391 4.97 0.78 -19.89
CA VAL A 391 3.82 1.46 -19.27
C VAL A 391 4.33 2.25 -18.08
N SER A 392 4.92 3.41 -18.35
CA SER A 392 5.45 4.27 -17.29
C SER A 392 5.40 5.75 -17.67
N ARG A 393 5.48 6.59 -16.63
CA ARG A 393 5.52 8.04 -16.72
C ARG A 393 6.65 8.58 -15.87
N SER A 394 7.32 9.61 -16.35
CA SER A 394 8.36 10.27 -15.57
C SER A 394 7.71 11.30 -14.64
N LEU A 395 7.95 11.17 -13.34
CA LEU A 395 7.47 12.10 -12.31
C LEU A 395 8.66 12.61 -11.47
N LEU A 396 8.52 13.82 -10.92
CA LEU A 396 9.46 14.31 -9.93
C LEU A 396 9.19 13.66 -8.57
N THR A 397 10.19 13.67 -7.69
CA THR A 397 10.05 13.26 -6.29
C THR A 397 8.84 13.91 -5.63
N SER A 398 8.67 15.22 -5.79
CA SER A 398 7.53 15.98 -5.24
C SER A 398 6.17 15.43 -5.70
N ASN A 399 6.01 15.11 -6.99
CA ASN A 399 4.76 14.52 -7.50
C ASN A 399 4.47 13.13 -6.91
N ILE A 400 5.51 12.34 -6.64
CA ILE A 400 5.36 11.03 -5.98
C ILE A 400 4.95 11.25 -4.52
N ALA A 401 5.62 12.16 -3.81
CA ALA A 401 5.40 12.41 -2.40
C ALA A 401 3.97 12.86 -2.07
N VAL A 402 3.32 13.60 -2.99
CA VAL A 402 1.92 14.00 -2.82
C VAL A 402 0.96 12.80 -2.73
N ASN A 403 1.32 11.65 -3.31
CA ASN A 403 0.59 10.39 -3.14
C ASN A 403 0.90 9.72 -1.79
N SER A 404 0.96 10.53 -0.74
CA SER A 404 1.28 10.06 0.60
C SER A 404 0.24 9.05 1.10
N PRO A 405 0.67 7.93 1.71
CA PRO A 405 -0.22 6.85 2.11
C PRO A 405 -1.04 7.14 3.38
N TRP A 406 -0.88 8.30 4.02
CA TRP A 406 -1.58 8.65 5.26
C TRP A 406 -2.83 9.48 4.97
N THR A 407 -3.85 8.83 4.44
CA THR A 407 -5.13 9.47 4.10
C THR A 407 -6.16 9.41 5.24
N SER A 408 -6.10 8.41 6.13
CA SER A 408 -6.84 8.27 7.40
C SER A 408 -5.96 7.60 8.47
N VAL A 409 -6.24 7.86 9.75
CA VAL A 409 -5.76 7.06 10.88
C VAL A 409 -6.91 6.22 11.38
N ASP A 410 -6.76 4.90 11.30
CA ASP A 410 -7.75 3.98 11.86
C ASP A 410 -7.13 3.23 13.03
N LEU A 411 -7.43 3.70 14.25
CA LEU A 411 -7.00 3.06 15.49
C LEU A 411 -7.89 1.84 15.76
N GLN A 412 -7.48 0.68 15.26
CA GLN A 412 -8.19 -0.59 15.43
C GLN A 412 -7.30 -1.67 16.03
N ASP A 413 -6.90 -1.50 17.29
CA ASP A 413 -6.12 -2.51 18.00
C ASP A 413 -6.92 -3.81 18.12
N LYS A 414 -6.33 -4.91 17.63
CA LYS A 414 -6.87 -6.26 17.82
C LYS A 414 -6.99 -6.55 19.31
N GLY A 415 -8.21 -6.84 19.77
CA GLY A 415 -8.52 -7.04 21.19
C GLY A 415 -8.59 -5.76 22.02
N GLY A 416 -8.47 -4.57 21.42
CA GLY A 416 -8.58 -3.28 22.11
C GLY A 416 -9.99 -2.98 22.62
N LYS A 417 -10.11 -2.08 23.60
CA LYS A 417 -11.38 -1.57 24.11
C LYS A 417 -11.99 -0.57 23.12
N PHE A 418 -13.31 -0.49 23.06
CA PHE A 418 -14.00 0.49 22.21
C PHE A 418 -14.00 1.88 22.84
N TYR A 419 -13.52 2.87 22.07
CA TYR A 419 -13.46 4.28 22.47
C TYR A 419 -14.41 5.19 21.68
N GLY A 420 -15.01 4.71 20.60
CA GLY A 420 -15.97 5.50 19.80
C GLY A 420 -15.86 5.24 18.31
N ILE A 421 -16.36 6.19 17.52
CA ILE A 421 -16.30 6.20 16.06
C ILE A 421 -15.47 7.39 15.61
N ASN A 422 -14.51 7.14 14.72
CA ASN A 422 -13.75 8.18 14.03
C ASN A 422 -14.72 9.00 13.17
N GLN A 423 -14.82 10.30 13.45
CA GLN A 423 -15.76 11.18 12.74
C GLN A 423 -15.36 11.47 11.28
N ILE A 424 -14.16 11.08 10.86
CA ILE A 424 -13.66 11.31 9.51
C ILE A 424 -13.74 10.03 8.66
N SER A 425 -13.30 8.90 9.21
CA SER A 425 -13.39 7.61 8.50
C SER A 425 -14.69 6.85 8.76
N SER A 426 -15.51 7.29 9.72
CA SER A 426 -16.69 6.56 10.22
C SER A 426 -16.36 5.15 10.76
N ASN A 427 -15.08 4.83 10.91
CA ASN A 427 -14.60 3.56 11.45
C ASN A 427 -14.60 3.57 12.97
N ILE A 428 -14.79 2.40 13.57
CA ILE A 428 -14.68 2.20 15.00
C ILE A 428 -13.24 2.40 15.46
N ILE A 429 -13.10 3.03 16.62
CA ILE A 429 -11.85 3.20 17.35
C ILE A 429 -11.78 2.12 18.44
N THR A 430 -10.86 1.18 18.28
CA THR A 430 -10.46 0.24 19.34
C THR A 430 -9.00 0.47 19.75
N ILE A 431 -8.75 0.58 21.05
CA ILE A 431 -7.41 0.84 21.60
C ILE A 431 -7.10 -0.15 22.70
N ASP A 432 -5.92 -0.76 22.61
CA ASP A 432 -5.30 -1.54 23.67
C ASP A 432 -4.17 -0.73 24.29
N ARG A 433 -4.47 -0.08 25.42
CA ARG A 433 -3.50 0.76 26.14
C ARG A 433 -2.25 -0.01 26.58
N GLY A 434 -2.33 -1.33 26.76
CA GLY A 434 -1.19 -2.17 27.14
C GLY A 434 -0.11 -2.26 26.05
N LYS A 435 -0.45 -1.96 24.79
CA LYS A 435 0.50 -1.92 23.66
C LYS A 435 1.22 -0.58 23.53
N LEU A 436 0.77 0.45 24.24
CA LEU A 436 1.39 1.77 24.18
C LEU A 436 2.68 1.80 25.00
N ASN A 437 3.68 2.58 24.55
CA ASN A 437 4.93 2.82 25.31
C ASN A 437 4.66 3.36 26.72
N THR A 438 3.59 4.11 26.89
CA THR A 438 3.11 4.57 28.18
C THR A 438 1.60 4.35 28.24
N PRO A 439 1.11 3.39 29.03
CA PRO A 439 -0.31 3.02 29.08
C PRO A 439 -1.15 4.05 29.86
N SER A 440 -0.72 5.31 29.98
CA SER A 440 -1.43 6.36 30.73
C SER A 440 -2.51 7.01 29.88
N GLY A 441 -3.61 7.43 30.52
CA GLY A 441 -4.70 8.16 29.87
C GLY A 441 -5.00 9.48 30.59
N LEU A 442 -5.40 10.50 29.84
CA LEU A 442 -5.82 11.79 30.37
C LEU A 442 -7.18 12.18 29.77
N ILE A 443 -8.19 12.38 30.63
CA ILE A 443 -9.54 12.80 30.22
C ILE A 443 -9.73 14.25 30.64
N LEU A 444 -9.79 15.16 29.66
CA LEU A 444 -10.02 16.59 29.86
C LEU A 444 -11.36 17.00 29.27
N GLY A 445 -12.00 18.00 29.87
CA GLY A 445 -13.27 18.53 29.38
C GLY A 445 -13.86 19.55 30.35
N THR A 446 -14.74 20.41 29.86
CA THR A 446 -15.54 21.32 30.71
C THR A 446 -16.61 20.55 31.48
N SER A 447 -17.29 21.21 32.44
CA SER A 447 -18.43 20.59 33.11
C SER A 447 -19.53 20.28 32.09
N GLY A 448 -20.12 19.08 32.17
CA GLY A 448 -21.11 18.59 31.19
C GLY A 448 -20.55 18.00 29.89
N ALA A 449 -19.23 18.05 29.66
CA ALA A 449 -18.61 17.52 28.43
C ALA A 449 -18.51 15.97 28.38
N GLY A 450 -19.02 15.27 29.39
CA GLY A 450 -19.00 13.80 29.44
C GLY A 450 -17.77 13.17 30.11
N LYS A 451 -16.94 13.93 30.84
CA LYS A 451 -15.75 13.41 31.55
C LYS A 451 -16.07 12.22 32.46
N GLY A 452 -17.05 12.36 33.35
CA GLY A 452 -17.44 11.31 34.29
C GLY A 452 -17.95 10.05 33.57
N MET A 453 -18.70 10.22 32.48
CA MET A 453 -19.15 9.10 31.65
C MET A 453 -17.96 8.36 31.00
N ALA A 454 -17.02 9.08 30.40
CA ALA A 454 -15.83 8.49 29.81
C ALA A 454 -14.97 7.74 30.84
N THR A 455 -14.81 8.29 32.05
CA THR A 455 -14.10 7.63 33.15
C THR A 455 -14.80 6.36 33.62
N LYS A 456 -16.13 6.39 33.78
CA LYS A 456 -16.93 5.21 34.17
C LYS A 456 -16.87 4.12 33.10
N HIS A 457 -17.02 4.49 31.84
CA HIS A 457 -16.89 3.57 30.69
C HIS A 457 -15.51 2.90 30.67
N GLU A 458 -14.43 3.67 30.87
CA GLU A 458 -13.07 3.12 30.94
C GLU A 458 -12.93 2.09 32.08
N ILE A 459 -13.46 2.39 33.27
CA ILE A 459 -13.39 1.50 34.44
C ILE A 459 -14.17 0.21 34.18
N ILE A 460 -15.43 0.32 33.75
CA ILE A 460 -16.33 -0.82 33.50
C ILE A 460 -15.75 -1.70 32.38
N SER A 461 -15.38 -1.09 31.25
CA SER A 461 -14.82 -1.82 30.11
C SER A 461 -13.51 -2.53 30.44
N THR A 462 -12.66 -1.95 31.29
CA THR A 462 -11.43 -2.59 31.78
C THR A 462 -11.77 -3.80 32.63
N LYS A 463 -12.63 -3.63 33.64
CA LYS A 463 -13.03 -4.73 34.54
C LYS A 463 -13.63 -5.92 33.79
N LEU A 464 -14.47 -5.66 32.78
CA LEU A 464 -15.14 -6.71 32.00
C LEU A 464 -14.22 -7.39 30.97
N LYS A 465 -13.21 -6.69 30.46
CA LYS A 465 -12.30 -7.22 29.43
C LYS A 465 -11.06 -7.91 29.99
N GLU A 466 -10.60 -7.42 31.13
CA GLU A 466 -9.40 -7.89 31.85
C GLU A 466 -9.79 -8.75 33.06
N GLU A 467 -10.94 -9.41 33.02
CA GLU A 467 -11.46 -10.18 34.15
C GLU A 467 -10.56 -11.38 34.51
N GLU A 468 -9.97 -12.03 33.51
CA GLU A 468 -9.01 -13.14 33.71
C GLU A 468 -7.62 -12.67 34.16
N SER A 469 -7.37 -11.36 34.24
CA SER A 469 -6.13 -10.78 34.76
C SER A 469 -6.30 -10.21 36.16
N ASP A 470 -5.21 -10.19 36.94
CA ASP A 470 -5.14 -9.59 38.27
C ASP A 470 -5.17 -8.04 38.22
N THR A 471 -6.04 -7.45 37.39
CA THR A 471 -6.17 -6.01 37.21
C THR A 471 -6.91 -5.39 38.40
N GLU A 472 -6.17 -4.66 39.24
CA GLU A 472 -6.71 -3.87 40.34
C GLU A 472 -7.09 -2.46 39.89
N ILE A 473 -8.30 -2.02 40.22
CA ILE A 473 -8.80 -0.68 39.92
C ILE A 473 -8.85 0.13 41.21
N ILE A 474 -8.02 1.17 41.29
CA ILE A 474 -7.97 2.10 42.43
C ILE A 474 -8.52 3.46 42.00
N ILE A 475 -9.56 3.93 42.69
CA ILE A 475 -10.26 5.17 42.36
C ILE A 475 -10.10 6.16 43.51
N VAL A 476 -9.53 7.34 43.23
CA VAL A 476 -9.48 8.47 44.14
C VAL A 476 -10.53 9.48 43.69
N ASP A 477 -11.67 9.48 44.36
CA ASP A 477 -12.86 10.23 43.96
C ASP A 477 -13.24 11.27 45.04
N PRO A 478 -12.70 12.50 44.96
CA PRO A 478 -13.02 13.56 45.91
C PRO A 478 -14.45 14.12 45.73
N GLU A 479 -15.08 13.91 44.57
CA GLU A 479 -16.41 14.43 44.22
C GLU A 479 -17.52 13.40 44.44
N ASN A 480 -17.15 12.16 44.74
CA ASN A 480 -18.03 11.02 45.04
C ASN A 480 -18.96 10.65 43.87
N GLU A 481 -18.56 10.92 42.62
CA GLU A 481 -19.33 10.67 41.40
C GLU A 481 -19.25 9.22 40.91
N VAL A 482 -18.17 8.50 41.22
CA VAL A 482 -17.88 7.16 40.68
C VAL A 482 -18.36 6.06 41.64
N ARG A 483 -18.19 6.27 42.96
CA ARG A 483 -18.55 5.30 44.00
C ARG A 483 -20.03 4.94 44.10
N GLN A 484 -20.93 5.82 43.63
CA GLN A 484 -22.37 5.55 43.71
C GLN A 484 -22.90 4.66 42.58
N GLU A 485 -22.19 4.56 41.46
CA GLU A 485 -22.69 3.93 40.23
C GLU A 485 -21.83 2.78 39.73
N VAL A 486 -20.52 2.77 40.03
CA VAL A 486 -19.62 1.66 39.70
C VAL A 486 -19.51 0.74 40.92
N VAL A 487 -20.55 -0.07 41.12
CA VAL A 487 -20.53 -1.21 42.07
C VAL A 487 -20.56 -2.47 41.21
N LEU A 488 -19.39 -2.81 40.66
CA LEU A 488 -19.12 -4.10 40.03
C LEU A 488 -18.52 -5.04 41.07
#